data_AF-A0A7V7MKQ4-F1
#
_entry.id   AF-A0A7V7MKQ4-F1
#
_cell.length_a   1.000
_cell.length_b   1.000
_cell.length_c   1.000
_cell.angle_alpha   90.00
_cell.angle_beta   90.00
_cell.angle_gamma   90.00
#
_symmetry.space_group_name_H-M   'P 1'
#
loop_
_entity.id
_entity.type
_entity.pdbx_description
1 polymer ?
#
loop_
_entity_poly.entity_id
_entity_poly.type
_entity_poly.pdbx_seq_one_letter_code
_entity_poly.pdbx_strand_id
1 'polypeptide(L)'
;MGTGLWLRRYGGPPSIAPGRLRPESPEAPEWNGIASQLAGSARHRRDRIPGPTANEGSSLIKVPVRQNESLEAAIRRFKRQCNYAGIFKIAKAKTWYEKPTTANRREKRERMRTIQKAERMRRQSRF
;
A
#
# COMPACT_ATOMS: atom_id res chain seq x y z
N MET A 1 -8.22 -21.30 57.03
CA MET A 1 -7.26 -20.55 56.19
C MET A 1 -6.20 -21.54 55.74
N GLY A 2 -6.34 -22.07 54.52
CA GLY A 2 -5.46 -23.12 54.00
C GLY A 2 -4.92 -22.71 52.64
N THR A 3 -3.72 -22.15 52.61
CA THR A 3 -2.98 -21.85 51.38
C THR A 3 -2.38 -23.15 50.85
N GLY A 4 -3.16 -23.82 50.00
CA GLY A 4 -2.74 -25.03 49.31
C GLY A 4 -1.77 -24.76 48.16
N LEU A 5 -0.67 -25.50 48.18
CA LEU A 5 -0.07 -26.19 47.04
C LEU A 5 -0.10 -25.48 45.67
N TRP A 6 0.93 -24.68 45.39
CA TRP A 6 1.38 -24.41 44.01
C TRP A 6 2.90 -24.27 43.97
N LEU A 7 3.65 -25.35 44.17
CA LEU A 7 5.10 -25.32 43.90
C LEU A 7 5.74 -26.69 43.68
N ARG A 8 5.42 -27.37 42.57
CA ARG A 8 6.28 -28.46 42.07
C ARG A 8 6.03 -28.86 40.61
N ARG A 9 6.35 -28.00 39.62
CA ARG A 9 6.55 -28.50 38.23
C ARG A 9 7.33 -27.63 37.23
N TYR A 10 8.17 -26.67 37.62
CA TYR A 10 9.10 -26.09 36.63
C TYR A 10 10.48 -25.91 37.26
N GLY A 11 11.50 -26.31 36.49
CA GLY A 11 12.89 -26.42 36.90
C GLY A 11 13.42 -25.13 37.50
N GLY A 12 14.23 -25.29 38.55
CA GLY A 12 14.89 -24.19 39.22
C GLY A 12 15.73 -23.35 38.25
N PRO A 13 15.87 -22.04 38.51
CA PRO A 13 16.75 -21.18 37.73
C PRO A 13 18.20 -21.69 37.82
N PRO A 14 18.97 -21.69 36.73
CA PRO A 14 20.38 -22.07 36.79
C PRO A 14 21.13 -21.10 37.70
N SER A 15 21.85 -21.66 38.67
CA SER A 15 22.79 -20.95 39.55
C SER A 15 23.86 -20.26 38.70
N ILE A 16 23.83 -18.93 38.64
CA ILE A 16 24.83 -18.13 37.93
C ILE A 16 26.02 -17.96 38.89
N ALA A 17 27.12 -18.64 38.59
CA ALA A 17 28.38 -18.48 39.29
C ALA A 17 28.89 -17.02 39.23
N PRO A 18 29.49 -16.48 40.31
CA PRO A 18 30.10 -15.16 40.30
C PRO A 18 31.46 -15.24 39.59
N GLY A 19 31.49 -14.94 38.30
CA GLY A 19 32.73 -15.02 37.53
C GLY A 19 32.50 -14.71 36.06
N ARG A 20 32.04 -13.49 35.75
CA ARG A 20 32.02 -12.99 34.39
C ARG A 20 32.84 -11.71 34.34
N LEU A 21 34.13 -11.85 34.07
CA LEU A 21 34.93 -10.79 33.46
C LEU A 21 34.12 -10.28 32.26
N ARG A 22 33.75 -9.02 32.28
CA ARG A 22 33.23 -8.31 31.10
C ARG A 22 34.34 -8.39 30.05
N PRO A 23 34.14 -9.02 28.87
CA PRO A 23 34.99 -8.69 27.74
C PRO A 23 34.65 -7.24 27.36
N GLU A 24 35.66 -6.39 27.44
CA GLU A 24 35.70 -5.04 26.86
C GLU A 24 35.04 -5.10 25.47
N SER A 25 34.05 -4.24 25.26
CA SER A 25 33.30 -4.17 24.01
C SER A 25 34.23 -3.70 22.90
N PRO A 26 34.37 -4.40 21.76
CA PRO A 26 35.05 -3.83 20.61
C PRO A 26 34.21 -2.64 20.13
N GLU A 27 34.83 -1.46 20.18
CA GLU A 27 34.27 -0.20 19.71
C GLU A 27 33.63 -0.39 18.32
N ALA A 28 32.37 0.02 18.20
CA ALA A 28 31.67 0.02 16.93
C ALA A 28 32.42 0.94 15.95
N PRO A 29 32.57 0.56 14.66
CA PRO A 29 33.29 1.37 13.70
C PRO A 29 32.58 2.72 13.54
N GLU A 30 33.33 3.80 13.76
CA GLU A 30 32.86 5.17 13.56
C GLU A 30 32.36 5.36 12.13
N TRP A 31 31.09 5.75 11.96
CA TRP A 31 30.51 6.12 10.66
C TRP A 31 30.97 7.48 10.15
N ASN A 32 32.13 7.96 10.60
CA ASN A 32 32.67 9.26 10.25
C ASN A 32 33.48 9.16 8.94
N GLY A 33 32.79 9.12 7.78
CA GLY A 33 33.51 9.29 6.51
C GLY A 33 32.84 8.95 5.17
N ILE A 34 31.60 8.46 5.10
CA ILE A 34 31.02 8.01 3.80
C ILE A 34 29.96 8.98 3.23
N ALA A 35 29.75 10.15 3.84
CA ALA A 35 28.62 11.02 3.49
C ALA A 35 28.91 12.12 2.43
N SER A 36 29.97 12.04 1.63
CA SER A 36 30.40 13.18 0.79
C SER A 36 30.54 12.92 -0.71
N GLN A 37 30.04 11.81 -1.26
CA GLN A 37 30.14 11.53 -2.71
C GLN A 37 28.82 11.11 -3.36
N LEU A 38 27.74 11.88 -3.20
CA LEU A 38 26.57 11.80 -4.10
C LEU A 38 25.91 13.17 -4.31
N ALA A 39 26.70 14.24 -4.41
CA ALA A 39 26.23 15.55 -4.85
C ALA A 39 26.76 15.84 -6.26
N GLY A 40 26.04 15.38 -7.29
CA GLY A 40 26.46 15.64 -8.67
C GLY A 40 25.65 14.93 -9.75
N SER A 41 24.40 15.33 -9.98
CA SER A 41 23.93 15.68 -11.33
C SER A 41 22.51 16.23 -11.29
N ALA A 42 22.40 17.42 -11.82
CA ALA A 42 21.20 18.19 -11.93
C ALA A 42 20.19 17.52 -12.88
N ARG A 43 18.91 17.58 -12.47
CA ARG A 43 17.74 17.83 -13.34
C ARG A 43 17.50 16.83 -14.48
N HIS A 44 16.68 15.83 -14.18
CA HIS A 44 15.51 15.54 -15.02
C HIS A 44 14.22 15.82 -14.22
N ARG A 45 13.93 17.12 -14.03
CA ARG A 45 12.57 17.60 -13.69
C ARG A 45 11.69 17.56 -14.95
N ARG A 46 11.47 16.39 -15.52
CA ARG A 46 10.42 16.04 -16.51
C ARG A 46 10.31 14.51 -16.36
N ASP A 47 9.54 14.00 -15.41
CA ASP A 47 8.10 13.84 -15.58
C ASP A 47 7.38 14.22 -14.29
N ARG A 48 6.92 15.47 -14.22
CA ARG A 48 5.76 15.75 -13.37
C ARG A 48 4.58 15.09 -14.09
N ILE A 49 4.28 13.83 -13.78
CA ILE A 49 2.97 13.26 -14.12
C ILE A 49 1.98 14.29 -13.57
N PRO A 50 1.13 14.91 -14.41
CA PRO A 50 0.10 15.79 -13.89
C PRO A 50 -0.73 14.93 -12.92
N GLY A 51 -0.64 15.25 -11.63
CA GLY A 51 -1.56 14.72 -10.64
C GLY A 51 -2.99 14.99 -11.10
N PRO A 52 -3.97 14.19 -10.68
CA PRO A 52 -5.36 14.35 -11.09
C PRO A 52 -5.74 15.82 -10.91
N THR A 53 -5.94 16.52 -12.04
CA THR A 53 -6.12 17.96 -12.06
C THR A 53 -7.37 18.31 -11.29
N ALA A 54 -7.21 19.23 -10.35
CA ALA A 54 -8.22 19.91 -9.54
C ALA A 54 -9.66 19.78 -10.05
N ASN A 55 -10.33 18.72 -9.60
CA ASN A 55 -11.78 18.71 -9.41
C ASN A 55 -12.09 17.89 -8.15
N GLU A 56 -11.35 18.17 -7.09
CA GLU A 56 -11.66 17.76 -5.72
C GLU A 56 -12.65 18.78 -5.14
N GLY A 57 -13.86 18.77 -5.69
CA GLY A 57 -14.90 19.73 -5.33
C GLY A 57 -16.26 19.22 -5.78
N SER A 58 -16.91 18.45 -4.93
CA SER A 58 -18.18 17.72 -5.13
C SER A 58 -18.07 16.40 -5.90
N SER A 59 -18.13 15.28 -5.16
CA SER A 59 -18.17 13.90 -5.66
C SER A 59 -19.49 13.54 -6.38
N LEU A 60 -19.91 14.39 -7.32
CA LEU A 60 -21.11 14.22 -8.13
C LEU A 60 -20.73 14.48 -9.58
N ILE A 61 -20.85 13.46 -10.42
CA ILE A 61 -20.56 13.55 -11.84
C ILE A 61 -21.59 14.47 -12.49
N LYS A 62 -21.13 15.63 -12.96
CA LYS A 62 -21.95 16.63 -13.66
C LYS A 62 -21.51 16.68 -15.11
N VAL A 63 -22.45 16.48 -16.04
CA VAL A 63 -22.19 16.61 -17.49
C VAL A 63 -23.12 17.69 -18.04
N PRO A 64 -22.60 18.89 -18.38
CA PRO A 64 -23.42 19.91 -19.00
C PRO A 64 -23.79 19.49 -20.43
N VAL A 65 -25.07 19.64 -20.76
CA VAL A 65 -25.59 19.41 -22.12
C VAL A 65 -25.18 20.61 -22.98
N ARG A 66 -24.57 20.35 -24.14
CA ARG A 66 -24.22 21.41 -25.10
C ARG A 66 -25.40 21.67 -26.03
N GLN A 67 -25.55 22.90 -26.51
CA GLN A 67 -26.70 23.34 -27.33
C GLN A 67 -26.81 22.61 -28.67
N ASN A 68 -25.72 22.08 -29.22
CA ASN A 68 -25.67 21.35 -30.50
C ASN A 68 -25.56 19.82 -30.34
N GLU A 69 -25.93 19.26 -29.18
CA GLU A 69 -25.89 17.82 -28.96
C GLU A 69 -27.29 17.21 -28.82
N SER A 70 -27.46 16.00 -29.35
CA SER A 70 -28.64 15.19 -29.05
C SER A 70 -28.61 14.72 -27.60
N LEU A 71 -29.78 14.65 -26.96
CA LEU A 71 -29.93 14.17 -25.58
C LEU A 71 -29.26 12.81 -25.35
N GLU A 72 -29.36 11.92 -26.34
CA GLU A 72 -28.76 10.59 -26.29
C GLU A 72 -27.22 10.64 -26.26
N ALA A 73 -26.60 11.61 -26.95
CA ALA A 73 -25.16 11.83 -26.88
C ALA A 73 -24.71 12.30 -25.49
N ALA A 74 -25.49 13.17 -24.84
CA ALA A 74 -25.23 13.61 -23.47
C ALA A 74 -25.31 12.44 -22.46
N ILE A 75 -26.34 11.59 -22.59
CA ILE A 75 -26.49 10.39 -21.75
C ILE A 75 -25.30 9.43 -21.93
N ARG A 76 -24.82 9.23 -23.17
CA ARG A 76 -23.63 8.40 -23.43
C ARG A 76 -22.38 8.98 -22.76
N ARG A 77 -22.18 10.31 -22.80
CA ARG A 77 -21.06 10.97 -22.11
C ARG A 77 -21.16 10.79 -20.59
N PHE A 78 -22.34 10.98 -20.01
CA PHE A 78 -22.58 10.73 -18.59
C PHE A 78 -22.27 9.29 -18.18
N LYS A 79 -22.76 8.29 -18.92
CA LYS A 79 -22.43 6.87 -18.67
C LYS A 79 -20.93 6.61 -18.72
N ARG A 80 -20.21 7.18 -19.69
CA ARG A 80 -18.74 7.09 -19.77
C ARG A 80 -18.05 7.70 -18.55
N GLN A 81 -18.50 8.87 -18.10
CA GLN A 81 -17.96 9.50 -16.90
C GLN A 81 -18.21 8.66 -15.64
N CYS A 82 -19.40 8.08 -15.49
CA CYS A 82 -19.72 7.15 -14.39
C CYS A 82 -18.86 5.88 -14.39
N ASN A 83 -18.58 5.34 -15.59
CA ASN A 83 -17.69 4.20 -15.75
C ASN A 83 -16.24 4.58 -15.43
N TYR A 84 -15.76 5.74 -15.88
CA TYR A 84 -14.41 6.22 -15.64
C TYR A 84 -14.15 6.50 -14.16
N ALA A 85 -15.08 7.19 -13.50
CA ALA A 85 -15.04 7.41 -12.05
C ALA A 85 -15.22 6.12 -11.24
N GLY A 86 -15.57 5.00 -11.88
CA GLY A 86 -15.71 3.70 -11.22
C GLY A 86 -16.91 3.61 -10.28
N ILE A 87 -17.92 4.47 -10.43
CA ILE A 87 -19.10 4.49 -9.54
C ILE A 87 -19.77 3.12 -9.50
N PHE A 88 -19.97 2.47 -10.64
CA PHE A 88 -20.57 1.14 -10.68
C PHE A 88 -19.72 0.06 -10.02
N LYS A 89 -18.39 0.18 -10.10
CA LYS A 89 -17.46 -0.74 -9.43
C LYS A 89 -17.56 -0.59 -7.91
N ILE A 90 -17.62 0.65 -7.43
CA ILE A 90 -17.75 0.97 -6.01
C ILE A 90 -19.12 0.53 -5.49
N ALA A 91 -20.21 0.83 -6.23
CA ALA A 91 -21.56 0.43 -5.87
C ALA A 91 -21.68 -1.10 -5.73
N LYS A 92 -21.15 -1.84 -6.70
CA LYS A 92 -21.11 -3.31 -6.65
C LYS A 92 -20.26 -3.84 -5.50
N ALA A 93 -19.10 -3.22 -5.22
CA ALA A 93 -18.23 -3.63 -4.12
C ALA A 93 -18.86 -3.36 -2.74
N LYS A 94 -19.68 -2.32 -2.61
CA LYS A 94 -20.34 -1.91 -1.36
C LYS A 94 -21.76 -2.47 -1.18
N THR A 95 -22.22 -3.31 -2.10
CA THR A 95 -23.60 -3.85 -2.03
C THR A 95 -23.80 -4.77 -0.82
N TRP A 96 -22.74 -5.42 -0.34
CA TRP A 96 -22.76 -6.23 0.87
C TRP A 96 -21.65 -5.80 1.83
N TYR A 97 -21.85 -6.05 3.13
CA TYR A 97 -20.78 -5.89 4.10
C TYR A 97 -19.72 -6.97 3.88
N GLU A 98 -18.49 -6.55 3.63
CA GLU A 98 -17.33 -7.44 3.58
C GLU A 98 -16.51 -7.24 4.86
N LYS A 99 -16.21 -8.33 5.58
CA LYS A 99 -15.36 -8.27 6.77
C LYS A 99 -13.98 -7.69 6.39
N PRO A 100 -13.34 -6.83 7.22
CA PRO A 100 -12.06 -6.21 6.87
C PRO A 100 -10.97 -7.22 6.49
N THR A 101 -10.93 -8.37 7.17
CA THR A 101 -9.96 -9.43 6.87
C THR A 101 -10.17 -10.04 5.48
N THR A 102 -11.42 -10.21 5.04
CA THR A 102 -11.73 -10.76 3.72
C THR A 102 -11.43 -9.74 2.62
N ALA A 103 -11.74 -8.46 2.86
CA ALA A 103 -11.40 -7.35 1.97
C ALA A 103 -9.88 -7.24 1.75
N ASN A 104 -9.08 -7.21 2.83
CA ASN A 104 -7.61 -7.15 2.74
C ASN A 104 -7.02 -8.35 1.98
N ARG A 105 -7.58 -9.54 2.20
CA ARG A 105 -7.14 -10.76 1.51
C ARG A 105 -7.50 -10.73 0.02
N ARG A 106 -8.66 -10.19 -0.34
CA ARG A 106 -9.09 -9.98 -1.72
C ARG A 106 -8.17 -8.99 -2.42
N GLU A 107 -7.91 -7.83 -1.81
CA GLU A 107 -7.04 -6.80 -2.36
C GLU A 107 -5.62 -7.33 -2.62
N LYS A 108 -5.03 -8.05 -1.66
CA LYS A 108 -3.71 -8.69 -1.85
C LYS A 108 -3.69 -9.62 -3.06
N ARG A 109 -4.74 -10.44 -3.25
CA ARG A 109 -4.86 -11.34 -4.41
C ARG A 109 -5.04 -10.56 -5.72
N GLU A 110 -5.85 -9.51 -5.72
CA GLU A 110 -6.06 -8.65 -6.90
C GLU A 110 -4.76 -7.93 -7.32
N ARG A 111 -3.96 -7.46 -6.35
CA ARG A 111 -2.65 -6.87 -6.60
C ARG A 111 -1.67 -7.88 -7.20
N MET A 112 -1.58 -9.08 -6.63
CA MET A 112 -0.72 -10.15 -7.18
C MET A 112 -1.11 -10.53 -8.62
N ARG A 113 -2.42 -10.65 -8.91
CA ARG A 113 -2.91 -10.92 -10.26
C ARG A 113 -2.54 -9.80 -11.24
N THR A 114 -2.62 -8.54 -10.82
CA THR A 114 -2.23 -7.39 -11.63
C THR A 114 -0.73 -7.42 -11.96
N ILE A 115 0.11 -7.71 -10.96
CA ILE A 115 1.58 -7.83 -11.14
C ILE A 115 1.90 -8.96 -12.14
N GLN A 116 1.37 -10.16 -11.92
CA GLN A 116 1.60 -11.31 -12.79
C GLN A 116 1.14 -11.04 -14.24
N LYS A 117 0.01 -10.36 -14.42
CA LYS A 117 -0.48 -9.97 -15.75
C LYS A 117 0.48 -8.97 -16.41
N ALA A 118 0.94 -7.96 -15.68
CA ALA A 118 1.91 -6.99 -16.21
C ALA A 118 3.25 -7.65 -16.59
N GLU A 119 3.74 -8.57 -15.76
CA GLU A 119 4.95 -9.36 -16.05
C GLU A 119 4.78 -10.23 -17.29
N ARG A 120 3.62 -10.89 -17.46
CA ARG A 120 3.31 -11.66 -18.67
C ARG A 120 3.35 -10.79 -19.91
N MET A 121 2.70 -9.63 -19.88
CA MET A 121 2.70 -8.69 -21.01
C MET A 121 4.11 -8.19 -21.33
N ARG A 122 4.91 -7.83 -20.30
CA ARG A 122 6.31 -7.42 -20.46
C ARG A 122 7.18 -8.52 -21.07
N ARG A 123 6.96 -9.77 -20.68
CA ARG A 123 7.69 -10.93 -21.23
C ARG A 123 7.29 -11.17 -22.69
N GLN A 124 6.01 -11.03 -23.01
CA GLN A 124 5.48 -11.20 -24.36
C GLN A 124 5.92 -10.10 -25.32
N SER A 125 6.09 -8.86 -24.84
CA SER A 125 6.60 -7.74 -25.65
C SER A 125 8.13 -7.68 -25.76
N ARG A 126 8.86 -8.60 -25.10
CA ARG A 126 10.33 -8.66 -25.11
C ARG A 126 10.88 -9.53 -26.26
N PHE A 127 9.98 -10.19 -26.98
CA PHE A 127 10.18 -10.90 -28.23
C PHE A 127 9.30 -10.25 -29.29
#